data_AF-A0A660YYN1-F1
#
_entry.id   AF-A0A660YYN1-F1
#
_cell.length_a   1.000
_cell.length_b   1.000
_cell.length_c   1.000
_cell.angle_alpha   90.00
_cell.angle_beta   90.00
_cell.angle_gamma   90.00
#
_symmetry.space_group_name_H-M   'P 1'
#
loop_
_entity.id
_entity.type
_entity.pdbx_description
1 polymer ?
#
loop_
_entity_poly.entity_id
_entity_poly.type
_entity_poly.pdbx_seq_one_letter_code
_entity_poly.pdbx_strand_id
1 'polypeptide(L)' 'DEPWKETNEPVKYIPLQTKQGDLAIFLKKEAFEIEFEREKYLIVPQSAILLLIRDEDFSV' A
#
# COMPACT_ATOMS: atom_id res chain seq x y z
N ASP A 1 -0.40 -40.32 -0.48
CA ASP A 1 0.10 -38.93 -0.51
C ASP A 1 1.56 -38.92 -0.92
N GLU A 2 1.81 -38.57 -2.17
CA GLU A 2 3.13 -38.61 -2.79
C GLU A 2 3.89 -37.29 -2.54
N PRO A 3 5.15 -37.31 -2.07
CA PRO A 3 5.89 -36.12 -1.60
C PRO A 3 6.30 -35.14 -2.71
N TRP A 4 6.11 -35.49 -3.98
CA TRP A 4 6.42 -34.64 -5.14
C TRP A 4 5.19 -33.94 -5.72
N LYS A 5 3.99 -34.22 -5.21
CA LYS A 5 2.85 -33.37 -5.53
C LYS A 5 3.11 -32.03 -4.86
N GLU A 6 3.51 -31.04 -5.66
CA GLU A 6 3.46 -29.64 -5.27
C GLU A 6 2.07 -29.41 -4.68
N THR A 7 2.04 -29.26 -3.37
CA THR A 7 0.84 -28.82 -2.68
C THR A 7 0.61 -27.45 -3.30
N ASN A 8 -0.47 -27.27 -4.06
CA ASN A 8 -0.84 -25.98 -4.63
C ASN A 8 -0.90 -24.98 -3.47
N GLU A 9 0.22 -24.32 -3.17
CA GLU A 9 0.28 -23.35 -2.09
C GLU A 9 -0.66 -22.24 -2.53
N PRO A 10 -1.74 -21.98 -1.78
CA PRO A 10 -2.65 -20.93 -2.13
C PRO A 10 -1.85 -19.64 -2.19
N VAL A 11 -1.98 -18.92 -3.31
CA VAL A 11 -1.30 -17.63 -3.51
C VAL A 11 -1.54 -16.76 -2.29
N LYS A 12 -0.50 -16.52 -1.49
CA LYS A 12 -0.58 -15.68 -0.30
C LYS A 12 -0.66 -14.23 -0.75
N TYR A 13 -1.88 -13.70 -0.81
CA TYR A 13 -2.10 -12.28 -1.02
C TYR A 13 -1.60 -11.50 0.21
N ILE A 14 -0.61 -10.63 0.00
CA ILE A 14 -0.16 -9.68 1.01
C ILE A 14 -0.94 -8.39 0.79
N PRO A 15 -1.76 -7.95 1.76
CA PRO A 15 -2.52 -6.71 1.63
C PRO A 15 -1.60 -5.49 1.65
N LEU A 16 -2.11 -4.37 1.12
CA LEU A 16 -1.43 -3.08 1.24
C LEU A 16 -1.31 -2.67 2.71
N GLN A 17 -0.17 -2.08 3.08
CA GLN A 17 0.07 -1.57 4.43
C GLN A 17 -0.70 -0.27 4.71
N THR A 18 -0.93 0.53 3.66
CA THR A 18 -1.66 1.80 3.69
C THR A 18 -3.15 1.60 3.94
N LYS A 19 -3.73 2.46 4.76
CA LYS A 19 -5.17 2.59 4.96
C LYS A 19 -5.61 4.03 4.69
N GLN A 20 -6.91 4.22 4.47
CA GLN A 20 -7.49 5.56 4.36
C GLN A 20 -7.26 6.33 5.68
N GLY A 21 -6.81 7.59 5.57
CA GLY A 21 -6.50 8.43 6.72
C GLY A 21 -5.02 8.41 7.12
N ASP A 22 -4.20 7.52 6.55
CA ASP A 22 -2.76 7.54 6.78
C ASP A 22 -2.12 8.79 6.18
N LEU A 23 -1.17 9.37 6.91
CA LEU A 23 -0.21 10.31 6.36
C LEU A 23 1.01 9.53 5.86
N ALA A 24 1.51 9.88 4.68
CA ALA A 24 2.62 9.15 4.06
C ALA A 24 3.78 10.07 3.70
N ILE A 25 5.00 9.63 4.01
CA ILE A 25 6.24 10.17 3.43
C ILE A 25 6.62 9.24 2.27
N PHE A 26 6.83 9.81 1.08
CA PHE A 26 7.11 9.04 -0.13
C PHE A 26 8.06 9.78 -1.07
N LEU A 27 8.62 9.06 -2.05
CA LEU A 27 9.47 9.63 -3.09
C LEU A 27 8.62 10.23 -4.21
N LYS A 28 8.52 11.57 -4.29
CA LYS A 28 7.73 12.26 -5.33
C LYS A 28 8.13 11.87 -6.76
N LYS A 29 9.41 11.56 -7.02
CA LYS A 29 9.91 11.16 -8.34
C LYS A 29 9.18 9.95 -8.93
N GLU A 30 8.71 9.05 -8.07
CA GLU A 30 8.03 7.80 -8.44
C GLU A 30 6.50 7.97 -8.54
N ALA A 31 5.98 9.15 -8.19
CA ALA A 31 4.55 9.42 -8.15
C ALA A 31 4.02 9.95 -9.50
N PHE A 32 2.79 9.57 -9.84
CA PHE A 32 2.09 10.04 -11.02
C PHE A 32 0.99 11.03 -10.63
N GLU A 33 1.07 12.26 -11.15
CA GLU A 33 0.03 13.28 -10.97
C GLU A 33 -1.15 12.98 -11.91
N ILE A 34 -2.36 13.02 -11.36
CA ILE A 34 -3.62 12.89 -12.11
C ILE A 34 -4.60 13.98 -11.68
N GLU A 35 -5.58 14.28 -12.53
CA GLU A 35 -6.73 15.12 -12.18
C GLU A 35 -8.00 14.28 -12.26
N PHE A 36 -8.80 14.30 -11.20
CA PHE A 36 -10.08 13.61 -11.12
C PHE A 36 -11.09 14.53 -10.42
N GLU A 37 -12.29 14.68 -10.99
CA GLU A 37 -13.33 15.56 -10.45
C GLU A 37 -12.87 17.01 -10.15
N ARG A 38 -11.97 17.55 -10.98
CA ARG A 38 -11.34 18.88 -10.82
C ARG A 38 -10.44 19.01 -9.59
N GLU A 39 -10.01 17.88 -9.03
CA GLU A 39 -9.05 17.80 -7.94
C GLU A 39 -7.78 17.06 -8.38
N LYS A 40 -6.63 17.48 -7.84
CA LYS A 40 -5.33 16.90 -8.14
C LYS A 40 -5.01 15.78 -7.17
N TYR A 41 -4.62 14.63 -7.69
CA TYR A 41 -4.21 13.47 -6.92
C TYR A 41 -2.83 12.97 -7.35
N LEU A 42 -2.23 12.16 -6.48
CA LEU A 42 -0.98 11.45 -6.72
C LEU A 42 -1.22 9.95 -6.60
N ILE A 43 -0.89 9.20 -7.64
CA ILE A 43 -0.76 7.75 -7.55
C ILE A 43 0.67 7.45 -7.11
N VAL A 44 0.82 6.80 -5.95
CA VAL A 44 2.11 6.47 -5.35
C VAL A 44 2.26 4.94 -5.27
N PRO A 45 3.27 4.33 -5.92
CA PRO A 45 3.56 2.92 -5.74
C PRO A 45 3.92 2.59 -4.29
N GLN A 46 3.51 1.42 -3.78
CA GLN A 46 3.82 1.01 -2.39
C GLN A 46 5.33 1.01 -2.12
N SER A 47 6.16 0.64 -3.10
CA SER A 47 7.62 0.65 -2.99
C SER A 47 8.24 2.04 -2.83
N ALA A 48 7.51 3.09 -3.18
CA ALA A 48 7.97 4.48 -3.05
C ALA A 48 7.59 5.11 -1.70
N ILE A 49 6.79 4.42 -0.89
CA ILE A 49 6.39 4.86 0.46
C ILE A 49 7.53 4.54 1.43
N LEU A 50 8.02 5.57 2.11
CA LEU A 50 9.11 5.48 3.08
C LEU A 50 8.60 5.32 4.51
N LEU A 51 7.47 5.97 4.83
CA LEU A 51 6.88 5.96 6.16
C LEU A 51 5.36 6.19 6.09
N LEU A 52 4.61 5.47 6.91
CA LEU A 52 3.21 5.74 7.21
C LEU A 52 3.11 6.22 8.65
N ILE A 53 2.44 7.35 8.85
CA ILE A 53 2.11 7.92 10.14
C ILE A 53 0.60 7.77 10.28
N ARG A 54 0.19 7.10 11.35
CA ARG A 54 -1.21 6.84 11.64
C ARG A 54 -1.52 7.28 13.05
N ASP A 55 -2.55 8.10 13.19
CA ASP A 55 -3.09 8.48 14.50
C ASP A 55 -3.95 7.32 15.04
N GLU A 56 -3.31 6.20 15.40
CA GLU A 56 -3.98 5.05 16.05
C GLU A 56 -3.99 5.18 17.60
N ASP A 57 -3.46 6.28 18.18
CA ASP A 57 -3.11 6.35 19.62
C ASP A 57 -3.75 7.48 20.47
N PHE A 58 -4.74 8.24 19.99
CA PHE A 58 -5.48 9.21 20.84
C PHE A 58 -6.82 8.72 21.39
N SER A 59 -7.13 7.43 21.27
CA SER A 59 -8.22 6.82 22.03
C SER A 59 -7.73 6.43 23.43
N VAL A 60 -7.74 7.41 24.33
CA VAL A 60 -7.72 7.17 25.80
C VAL A 60 -9.12 6.77 26.26
#